data_AF-A0A674JWS9-F1
#
_entry.id   AF-A0A674JWS9-F1
#
_cell.length_a   1.000
_cell.length_b   1.000
_cell.length_c   1.000
_cell.angle_alpha   90.00
_cell.angle_beta   90.00
_cell.angle_gamma   90.00
#
_symmetry.space_group_name_H-M   'P 1'
#
loop_
_entity.id
_entity.type
_entity.pdbx_description
1 polymer ?
#
loop_
_entity_poly.entity_id
_entity_poly.type
_entity_poly.pdbx_seq_one_letter_code
_entity_poly.pdbx_strand_id
1 'polypeptide(L)'
;MSSDRQRSDDESPSTSSGSSDADQRDPPAPEPEEQEERKPSATQQKKNTKLSSKTTAKLSTSAKRIQKELAEITLDPPPNCSAGPKGDNIYEWRSTILGPPGSVYEGGVFFLDITFSSDYPFKPPKVTFRTRIYHCNINSQGVICLDILKDNWSPALTISKVLLSICSLLTDCNPADPLVGSIATQYLTNRAEHDRIARQWTKRYAT
;
A
#
# COMPACT_ATOMS: atom_id res chain seq x y z
N MET A 1 -0.11 61.91 -16.04
CA MET A 1 0.76 62.82 -15.26
C MET A 1 0.91 62.16 -13.91
N SER A 2 2.05 61.69 -13.41
CA SER A 2 3.48 61.81 -13.73
C SER A 2 4.15 60.64 -12.96
N SER A 3 4.97 59.79 -13.60
CA SER A 3 6.47 59.76 -13.51
C SER A 3 6.99 59.62 -12.07
N ASP A 4 7.94 58.75 -11.69
CA ASP A 4 9.28 58.39 -12.20
C ASP A 4 9.72 57.05 -11.55
N ARG A 5 10.35 56.05 -12.20
CA ARG A 5 11.76 55.89 -12.65
C ARG A 5 12.84 56.06 -11.56
N GLN A 6 13.58 54.98 -11.27
CA GLN A 6 15.07 54.82 -11.30
C GLN A 6 15.48 53.42 -10.74
N ARG A 7 16.21 52.55 -11.48
CA ARG A 7 17.70 52.42 -11.65
C ARG A 7 18.44 52.14 -10.34
N SER A 8 19.51 51.34 -10.21
CA SER A 8 20.26 50.37 -11.03
C SER A 8 21.38 49.78 -10.13
N ASP A 9 22.19 48.87 -10.69
CA ASP A 9 23.58 48.50 -10.33
C ASP A 9 23.72 47.17 -9.54
N ASP A 10 24.31 46.06 -10.03
CA ASP A 10 25.61 45.69 -10.66
C ASP A 10 26.59 45.06 -9.64
N GLU A 11 27.43 44.15 -10.15
CA GLU A 11 28.71 43.64 -9.61
C GLU A 11 28.81 42.26 -8.90
N SER A 12 29.04 41.24 -9.75
CA SER A 12 30.17 40.28 -9.83
C SER A 12 30.59 39.33 -8.68
N PRO A 13 31.01 38.08 -9.03
CA PRO A 13 31.61 37.10 -8.10
C PRO A 13 33.15 37.11 -8.14
N SER A 14 33.78 36.85 -6.99
CA SER A 14 35.23 36.73 -6.84
C SER A 14 35.71 35.28 -7.01
N THR A 15 36.66 35.09 -7.93
CA THR A 15 37.51 33.90 -8.08
C THR A 15 38.84 34.13 -7.34
N SER A 16 39.41 33.11 -6.71
CA SER A 16 40.83 33.09 -6.37
C SER A 16 41.52 31.81 -6.83
N SER A 17 42.64 32.04 -7.47
CA SER A 17 43.61 31.16 -8.11
C SER A 17 44.63 30.58 -7.13
N GLY A 18 45.16 29.40 -7.44
CA GLY A 18 46.41 28.89 -6.88
C GLY A 18 47.00 27.82 -7.80
N SER A 19 48.09 28.18 -8.49
CA SER A 19 48.83 27.38 -9.46
C SER A 19 50.31 27.42 -9.08
N SER A 20 51.02 26.29 -9.21
CA SER A 20 52.46 26.28 -9.52
C SER A 20 52.98 24.85 -9.72
N ASP A 21 53.32 24.56 -10.98
CA ASP A 21 54.25 23.53 -11.47
C ASP A 21 55.70 23.81 -11.04
N ALA A 22 56.53 22.76 -10.94
CA ALA A 22 57.89 22.70 -11.52
C ALA A 22 58.60 21.35 -11.25
N ASP A 23 58.67 20.53 -12.30
CA ASP A 23 59.86 19.91 -12.92
C ASP A 23 61.04 19.28 -12.13
N GLN A 24 61.31 18.01 -12.53
CA GLN A 24 62.60 17.46 -13.03
C GLN A 24 63.59 16.64 -12.15
N ARG A 25 63.81 15.40 -12.65
CA ARG A 25 65.07 14.63 -12.88
C ARG A 25 65.51 13.52 -11.88
N ASP A 26 65.45 12.27 -12.37
CA ASP A 26 66.22 11.05 -12.01
C ASP A 26 67.73 11.20 -12.37
N PRO A 27 68.71 10.44 -11.79
CA PRO A 27 68.85 8.95 -11.77
C PRO A 27 69.69 8.37 -10.58
N PRO A 28 70.36 7.17 -10.61
CA PRO A 28 70.04 5.82 -11.12
C PRO A 28 70.06 4.71 -10.01
N ALA A 29 69.80 3.46 -10.41
CA ALA A 29 69.66 2.22 -9.62
C ALA A 29 70.90 1.67 -8.86
N PRO A 30 70.68 0.69 -7.97
CA PRO A 30 71.49 -0.53 -7.96
C PRO A 30 70.66 -1.85 -7.86
N GLU A 31 71.17 -2.91 -8.49
CA GLU A 31 70.90 -4.34 -8.20
C GLU A 31 72.17 -4.96 -7.55
N PRO A 32 72.21 -6.24 -7.12
CA PRO A 32 71.23 -7.07 -6.40
C PRO A 32 71.86 -7.71 -5.12
N GLU A 33 71.05 -8.24 -4.20
CA GLU A 33 71.51 -9.20 -3.17
C GLU A 33 70.76 -10.53 -3.33
N GLU A 34 71.52 -11.60 -3.55
CA GLU A 34 71.08 -13.00 -3.50
C GLU A 34 70.95 -13.46 -2.04
N GLN A 35 69.90 -14.25 -1.73
CA GLN A 35 70.01 -15.35 -0.78
C GLN A 35 68.92 -16.41 -1.00
N GLU A 36 69.39 -17.65 -1.18
CA GLU A 36 68.66 -18.92 -1.28
C GLU A 36 67.74 -19.19 -0.07
N GLU A 37 66.57 -19.82 -0.28
CA GLU A 37 66.35 -21.27 -0.04
C GLU A 37 64.85 -21.68 -0.06
N ARG A 38 64.61 -22.89 -0.59
CA ARG A 38 63.53 -23.87 -0.27
C ARG A 38 62.11 -23.72 -0.85
N LYS A 39 61.83 -24.59 -1.84
CA LYS A 39 60.49 -25.08 -2.19
C LYS A 39 59.86 -25.87 -1.02
N PRO A 40 58.53 -25.85 -0.89
CA PRO A 40 57.84 -27.13 -0.87
C PRO A 40 56.57 -27.18 -1.73
N SER A 41 56.44 -28.35 -2.37
CA SER A 41 55.27 -29.14 -2.75
C SER A 41 53.89 -28.48 -2.88
N ALA A 42 53.29 -28.74 -4.04
CA ALA A 42 51.90 -28.52 -4.37
C ALA A 42 50.92 -29.20 -3.40
N THR A 43 49.90 -28.46 -2.98
CA THR A 43 48.62 -29.02 -2.52
C THR A 43 47.49 -28.20 -3.15
N GLN A 44 46.68 -28.86 -3.98
CA GLN A 44 45.51 -28.29 -4.62
C GLN A 44 44.46 -27.89 -3.58
N GLN A 45 44.20 -26.59 -3.43
CA GLN A 45 42.93 -26.11 -2.85
C GLN A 45 42.03 -25.64 -3.99
N LYS A 46 41.19 -26.54 -4.48
CA LYS A 46 39.99 -26.19 -5.25
C LYS A 46 39.09 -25.33 -4.35
N LYS A 47 39.18 -24.01 -4.47
CA LYS A 47 38.15 -23.10 -3.97
C LYS A 47 36.87 -23.37 -4.76
N ASN A 48 35.98 -24.16 -4.18
CA ASN A 48 34.59 -24.20 -4.59
C ASN A 48 33.97 -22.83 -4.32
N THR A 49 34.01 -21.95 -5.32
CA THR A 49 33.04 -20.85 -5.41
C THR A 49 31.68 -21.45 -5.68
N LYS A 50 30.99 -21.87 -4.60
CA LYS A 50 29.54 -22.09 -4.64
C LYS A 50 28.92 -20.76 -5.04
N LEU A 51 28.51 -20.65 -6.30
CA LEU A 51 27.40 -19.78 -6.68
C LEU A 51 26.27 -20.10 -5.70
N SER A 52 25.95 -19.15 -4.83
CA SER A 52 24.76 -19.20 -4.00
C SER A 52 23.58 -19.25 -4.98
N SER A 53 23.08 -20.45 -5.25
CA SER A 53 21.81 -20.64 -5.90
C SER A 53 20.79 -19.91 -5.05
N LYS A 54 20.21 -18.83 -5.58
CA LYS A 54 19.06 -18.17 -4.99
C LYS A 54 18.01 -19.24 -4.73
N THR A 55 17.87 -19.66 -3.48
CA THR A 55 16.77 -20.50 -3.03
C THR A 55 15.52 -19.63 -3.18
N THR A 56 14.74 -19.85 -4.23
CA THR A 56 13.42 -19.23 -4.35
C THR A 56 12.64 -19.69 -3.12
N ALA A 57 12.47 -18.79 -2.14
CA ALA A 57 11.79 -19.12 -0.91
C ALA A 57 10.39 -19.65 -1.27
N LYS A 58 10.07 -20.86 -0.81
CA LYS A 58 8.78 -21.50 -1.09
C LYS A 58 7.69 -20.65 -0.44
N LEU A 59 6.82 -20.05 -1.25
CA LEU A 59 5.72 -19.22 -0.75
C LEU A 59 4.86 -20.00 0.27
N SER A 60 4.45 -19.32 1.34
CA SER A 60 3.52 -19.85 2.33
C SER A 60 2.18 -20.21 1.69
N THR A 61 1.41 -21.06 2.35
CA THR A 61 0.05 -21.42 1.90
C THR A 61 -0.86 -20.19 1.82
N SER A 62 -0.79 -19.28 2.79
CA SER A 62 -1.53 -18.02 2.80
C SER A 62 -1.11 -17.11 1.64
N ALA A 63 0.19 -16.94 1.39
CA ALA A 63 0.67 -16.13 0.26
C ALA A 63 0.19 -16.69 -1.10
N LYS A 64 0.24 -18.02 -1.29
CA LYS A 64 -0.28 -18.67 -2.51
C LYS A 64 -1.78 -18.44 -2.69
N ARG A 65 -2.55 -18.54 -1.60
CA ARG A 65 -3.99 -18.28 -1.62
C ARG A 65 -4.28 -16.82 -2.00
N ILE A 66 -3.58 -15.86 -1.40
CA ILE A 66 -3.75 -14.43 -1.69
C ILE A 66 -3.35 -14.10 -3.13
N GLN A 67 -2.25 -14.68 -3.64
CA GLN A 67 -1.84 -14.50 -5.04
C GLN A 67 -2.86 -15.06 -6.03
N LYS A 68 -3.48 -16.20 -5.71
CA LYS A 68 -4.56 -16.77 -6.53
C LYS A 68 -5.76 -15.81 -6.57
N GLU A 69 -6.19 -15.30 -5.43
CA GLU A 69 -7.29 -14.32 -5.40
C GLU A 69 -6.94 -12.99 -6.08
N LEU A 70 -5.68 -12.56 -6.03
CA LEU A 70 -5.23 -11.38 -6.78
C LEU A 70 -5.40 -11.60 -8.29
N ALA A 71 -5.00 -12.77 -8.80
CA ALA A 71 -5.19 -13.10 -10.21
C ALA A 71 -6.68 -13.15 -10.58
N GLU A 72 -7.51 -13.76 -9.74
CA GLU A 72 -8.96 -13.86 -9.95
C GLU A 72 -9.63 -12.49 -9.96
N ILE A 73 -9.39 -11.63 -8.96
CA ILE A 73 -10.02 -10.30 -8.87
C ILE A 73 -9.51 -9.34 -9.94
N THR A 74 -8.30 -9.53 -10.45
CA THR A 74 -7.76 -8.74 -11.57
C THR A 74 -8.41 -9.15 -12.89
N LEU A 75 -8.70 -10.44 -13.05
CA LEU A 75 -9.34 -10.97 -14.27
C LEU A 75 -10.85 -10.69 -14.29
N ASP A 76 -11.52 -10.87 -13.16
CA ASP A 76 -12.97 -10.73 -13.00
C ASP A 76 -13.29 -9.93 -11.71
N PRO A 77 -13.12 -8.60 -11.74
CA PRO A 77 -13.39 -7.76 -10.58
C PRO A 77 -14.90 -7.71 -10.28
N PRO A 78 -15.31 -7.70 -8.99
CA PRO A 78 -16.70 -7.48 -8.64
C PRO A 78 -17.20 -6.14 -9.21
N PRO A 79 -18.47 -6.04 -9.61
CA PRO A 79 -19.04 -4.79 -10.10
C PRO A 79 -18.76 -3.64 -9.12
N ASN A 80 -18.34 -2.49 -9.66
CA ASN A 80 -18.03 -1.28 -8.90
C ASN A 80 -16.91 -1.41 -7.85
N CYS A 81 -16.14 -2.51 -7.88
CA CYS A 81 -15.06 -2.76 -6.94
C CYS A 81 -13.72 -2.94 -7.65
N SER A 82 -12.65 -2.54 -6.97
CA SER A 82 -11.29 -2.98 -7.29
C SER A 82 -10.54 -3.25 -6.00
N ALA A 83 -9.57 -4.17 -6.04
CA ALA A 83 -8.64 -4.36 -4.93
C ALA A 83 -7.31 -4.94 -5.39
N GLY A 84 -6.25 -4.62 -4.65
CA GLY A 84 -4.93 -5.18 -4.87
C GLY A 84 -3.91 -4.71 -3.83
N PRO A 85 -2.67 -5.22 -3.89
CA PRO A 85 -1.62 -4.85 -2.95
C PRO A 85 -1.32 -3.35 -2.97
N LYS A 86 -1.02 -2.77 -1.79
CA LYS A 86 -0.59 -1.37 -1.68
C LYS A 86 0.84 -1.14 -2.19
N GLY A 87 1.62 -2.22 -2.29
CA GLY A 87 3.03 -2.24 -2.65
C GLY A 87 3.53 -3.68 -2.60
N ASP A 88 4.78 -3.89 -2.19
CA ASP A 88 5.43 -5.20 -2.24
C ASP A 88 4.86 -6.22 -1.23
N ASN A 89 4.24 -5.75 -0.14
CA ASN A 89 3.62 -6.63 0.85
C ASN A 89 2.26 -7.16 0.35
N ILE A 90 2.25 -8.42 -0.11
CA ILE A 90 1.03 -9.09 -0.60
C ILE A 90 -0.07 -9.22 0.48
N TYR A 91 0.26 -9.09 1.77
CA TYR A 91 -0.70 -9.17 2.88
C TYR A 91 -1.41 -7.84 3.19
N GLU A 92 -1.08 -6.76 2.46
CA GLU A 92 -1.69 -5.45 2.65
C GLU A 92 -2.26 -4.91 1.36
N TRP A 93 -3.59 -4.82 1.30
CA TRP A 93 -4.31 -4.41 0.11
C TRP A 93 -5.06 -3.10 0.33
N ARG A 94 -5.24 -2.38 -0.78
CA ARG A 94 -6.19 -1.27 -0.93
C ARG A 94 -7.35 -1.79 -1.76
N SER A 95 -8.57 -1.43 -1.37
CA SER A 95 -9.74 -1.58 -2.22
C SER A 95 -10.42 -0.24 -2.45
N THR A 96 -11.09 -0.13 -3.59
CA THR A 96 -12.01 0.96 -3.93
C THR A 96 -13.38 0.36 -4.18
N ILE A 97 -14.41 0.95 -3.57
CA ILE A 97 -15.81 0.67 -3.86
C ILE A 97 -16.43 1.96 -4.36
N LEU A 98 -17.03 1.93 -5.56
CA LEU A 98 -17.92 2.99 -6.01
C LEU A 98 -19.26 2.80 -5.31
N GLY A 99 -19.83 3.88 -4.80
CA GLY A 99 -21.12 3.85 -4.12
C GLY A 99 -22.21 3.21 -4.99
N PRO A 100 -22.96 2.22 -4.48
CA PRO A 100 -23.95 1.51 -5.27
C PRO A 100 -24.96 2.45 -5.94
N PRO A 101 -25.28 2.26 -7.23
CA PRO A 101 -26.32 3.04 -7.91
C PRO A 101 -27.66 2.95 -7.19
N GLY A 102 -28.39 4.06 -7.08
CA GLY A 102 -29.66 4.17 -6.37
C GLY A 102 -29.53 4.30 -4.85
N SER A 103 -28.32 4.13 -4.28
CA SER A 103 -28.08 4.31 -2.85
C SER A 103 -27.78 5.77 -2.48
N VAL A 104 -27.82 6.08 -1.19
CA VAL A 104 -27.35 7.38 -0.65
C VAL A 104 -25.84 7.61 -0.83
N TYR A 105 -25.12 6.58 -1.26
CA TYR A 105 -23.68 6.59 -1.50
C TYR A 105 -23.33 6.74 -2.99
N GLU A 106 -24.30 6.71 -3.89
CA GLU A 106 -24.10 6.84 -5.34
C GLU A 106 -23.22 8.06 -5.69
N GLY A 107 -22.29 7.84 -6.62
CA GLY A 107 -21.31 8.84 -7.05
C GLY A 107 -20.10 8.97 -6.12
N GLY A 108 -20.13 8.39 -4.92
CA GLY A 108 -18.99 8.35 -4.01
C GLY A 108 -17.94 7.29 -4.38
N VAL A 109 -16.69 7.55 -4.01
CA VAL A 109 -15.52 6.68 -4.12
C VAL A 109 -14.99 6.40 -2.71
N PHE A 110 -15.14 5.16 -2.27
CA PHE A 110 -14.76 4.74 -0.92
C PHE A 110 -13.51 3.88 -0.94
N PHE A 111 -12.50 4.30 -0.18
CA PHE A 111 -11.26 3.53 -0.01
C PHE A 111 -11.32 2.67 1.23
N LEU A 112 -10.91 1.41 1.10
CA LEU A 112 -10.82 0.46 2.20
C LEU A 112 -9.40 -0.09 2.33
N ASP A 113 -8.97 -0.36 3.55
CA ASP A 113 -7.78 -1.16 3.86
C ASP A 113 -8.21 -2.61 4.07
N ILE A 114 -7.44 -3.53 3.49
CA ILE A 114 -7.59 -4.97 3.70
C ILE A 114 -6.24 -5.49 4.19
N THR A 115 -6.23 -6.18 5.33
CA THR A 115 -5.03 -6.80 5.90
C THR A 115 -5.28 -8.28 6.14
N PHE A 116 -4.43 -9.10 5.54
CA PHE A 116 -4.44 -10.54 5.74
C PHE A 116 -3.47 -10.91 6.87
N SER A 117 -3.82 -11.93 7.65
CA SER A 117 -2.89 -12.55 8.59
C SER A 117 -2.16 -13.73 7.95
N SER A 118 -1.12 -14.24 8.61
CA SER A 118 -0.45 -15.49 8.22
C SER A 118 -1.39 -16.70 8.15
N ASP A 119 -2.50 -16.64 8.91
CA ASP A 119 -3.47 -17.72 9.06
C ASP A 119 -4.58 -17.68 7.98
N TYR A 120 -4.55 -16.72 7.06
CA TYR A 120 -5.50 -16.66 5.95
C TYR A 120 -5.38 -17.93 5.07
N PRO A 121 -6.48 -18.60 4.68
CA PRO A 121 -7.88 -18.19 4.78
C PRO A 121 -8.64 -18.76 5.99
N PHE A 122 -7.96 -19.32 6.99
CA PHE A 122 -8.62 -19.89 8.18
C PHE A 122 -9.08 -18.83 9.17
N LYS A 123 -8.49 -17.63 9.13
CA LYS A 123 -8.99 -16.42 9.80
C LYS A 123 -9.45 -15.40 8.75
N PRO A 124 -10.49 -14.60 9.05
CA PRO A 124 -10.93 -13.54 8.15
C PRO A 124 -9.85 -12.47 7.96
N PRO A 125 -9.84 -11.78 6.81
CA PRO A 125 -9.04 -10.57 6.65
C PRO A 125 -9.64 -9.45 7.49
N LYS A 126 -8.80 -8.54 7.98
CA LYS A 126 -9.27 -7.29 8.58
C LYS A 126 -9.60 -6.31 7.46
N VAL A 127 -10.85 -5.83 7.41
CA VAL A 127 -11.31 -4.85 6.43
C VAL A 127 -11.82 -3.61 7.15
N THR A 128 -11.33 -2.43 6.76
CA THR A 128 -11.74 -1.15 7.36
C THR A 128 -11.88 -0.05 6.32
N PHE A 129 -12.90 0.78 6.44
CA PHE A 129 -13.03 2.00 5.64
C PHE A 129 -11.94 3.01 6.03
N ARG A 130 -11.28 3.59 5.03
CA ARG A 130 -10.46 4.81 5.20
C ARG A 130 -11.27 6.06 4.91
N THR A 131 -12.11 6.01 3.88
CA THR A 131 -13.03 7.10 3.57
C THR A 131 -14.10 7.16 4.65
N ARG A 132 -14.31 8.36 5.22
CA ARG A 132 -15.38 8.57 6.20
C ARG A 132 -16.74 8.35 5.55
N ILE A 133 -17.64 7.68 6.25
CA ILE A 133 -18.98 7.35 5.75
C ILE A 133 -20.01 7.50 6.87
N TYR A 134 -21.22 7.90 6.52
CA TYR A 134 -22.37 7.94 7.43
C TYR A 134 -23.19 6.66 7.25
N HIS A 135 -22.97 5.68 8.12
CA HIS A 135 -23.59 4.35 8.03
C HIS A 135 -23.69 3.72 9.42
N CYS A 136 -24.80 3.07 9.78
CA CYS A 136 -25.00 2.57 11.14
C CYS A 136 -24.11 1.36 11.49
N ASN A 137 -23.75 0.51 10.51
CA ASN A 137 -22.83 -0.62 10.69
C ASN A 137 -21.34 -0.28 10.45
N ILE A 138 -20.99 0.99 10.22
CA ILE A 138 -19.59 1.42 10.04
C ILE A 138 -19.29 2.58 10.98
N ASN A 139 -18.34 2.40 11.90
CA ASN A 139 -18.05 3.43 12.89
C ASN A 139 -17.05 4.50 12.38
N SER A 140 -16.75 5.49 13.22
CA SER A 140 -15.85 6.61 12.87
C SER A 140 -14.39 6.19 12.61
N GLN A 141 -13.99 5.00 13.02
CA GLN A 141 -12.68 4.40 12.75
C GLN A 141 -12.71 3.49 11.51
N GLY A 142 -13.85 3.42 10.81
CA GLY A 142 -14.05 2.60 9.63
C GLY A 142 -14.21 1.11 9.89
N VAL A 143 -14.38 0.71 11.16
CA VAL A 143 -14.67 -0.70 11.50
C VAL A 143 -16.07 -1.04 11.00
N ILE A 144 -16.19 -2.21 10.37
CA ILE A 144 -17.43 -2.72 9.77
C ILE A 144 -18.01 -3.80 10.68
N CYS A 145 -19.30 -3.71 11.02
CA CYS A 145 -20.03 -4.87 11.54
C CYS A 145 -20.62 -5.65 10.37
N LEU A 146 -19.95 -6.74 10.03
CA LEU A 146 -20.37 -7.70 9.03
C LEU A 146 -19.99 -9.09 9.55
N ASP A 147 -20.98 -9.97 9.66
CA ASP A 147 -20.87 -11.28 10.31
C ASP A 147 -19.82 -12.19 9.65
N ILE A 148 -19.70 -12.13 8.33
CA ILE A 148 -18.68 -12.90 7.58
C ILE A 148 -17.25 -12.43 7.88
N LEU A 149 -17.04 -11.25 8.48
CA LEU A 149 -15.72 -10.80 8.95
C LEU A 149 -15.44 -11.19 10.41
N LYS A 150 -16.36 -11.93 11.04
CA LYS A 150 -16.29 -12.38 12.43
C LYS A 150 -16.65 -13.88 12.52
N ASP A 151 -17.83 -14.18 13.06
CA ASP A 151 -18.23 -15.53 13.48
C ASP A 151 -18.67 -16.41 12.32
N ASN A 152 -19.13 -15.80 11.21
CA ASN A 152 -19.58 -16.51 10.01
C ASN A 152 -18.51 -16.55 8.90
N TRP A 153 -17.25 -16.29 9.25
CA TRP A 153 -16.15 -16.45 8.28
C TRP A 153 -15.99 -17.93 7.90
N SER A 154 -15.86 -18.17 6.60
CA SER A 154 -15.52 -19.49 6.06
C SER A 154 -14.28 -19.38 5.17
N PRO A 155 -13.32 -20.32 5.22
CA PRO A 155 -12.18 -20.35 4.30
C PRO A 155 -12.55 -20.42 2.81
N ALA A 156 -13.81 -20.74 2.48
CA ALA A 156 -14.35 -20.73 1.13
C ALA A 156 -14.78 -19.32 0.64
N LEU A 157 -14.84 -18.33 1.53
CA LEU A 157 -15.04 -16.93 1.17
C LEU A 157 -13.75 -16.35 0.59
N THR A 158 -13.92 -15.41 -0.33
CA THR A 158 -12.85 -14.68 -1.04
C THR A 158 -13.01 -13.19 -0.84
N ILE A 159 -11.99 -12.39 -1.14
CA ILE A 159 -12.08 -10.94 -1.11
C ILE A 159 -13.17 -10.42 -2.04
N SER A 160 -13.34 -10.99 -3.23
CA SER A 160 -14.43 -10.64 -4.14
C SER A 160 -15.80 -10.78 -3.46
N LYS A 161 -16.04 -11.90 -2.76
CA LYS A 161 -17.30 -12.12 -2.02
C LYS A 161 -17.45 -11.15 -0.84
N VAL A 162 -16.37 -10.86 -0.11
CA VAL A 162 -16.39 -9.88 0.98
C VAL A 162 -16.76 -8.48 0.47
N LEU A 163 -16.17 -8.03 -0.65
CA LEU A 163 -16.48 -6.72 -1.24
C LEU A 163 -17.91 -6.64 -1.76
N LEU A 164 -18.43 -7.72 -2.35
CA LEU A 164 -19.84 -7.82 -2.73
C LEU A 164 -20.77 -7.72 -1.52
N SER A 165 -20.46 -8.40 -0.42
CA SER A 165 -21.23 -8.30 0.83
C SER A 165 -21.19 -6.89 1.42
N ILE A 166 -20.05 -6.18 1.31
CA ILE A 166 -19.97 -4.77 1.74
C ILE A 166 -20.83 -3.88 0.83
N CYS A 167 -20.83 -4.09 -0.49
CA CYS A 167 -21.71 -3.35 -1.41
C CYS A 167 -23.20 -3.58 -1.10
N SER A 168 -23.55 -4.84 -0.78
CA SER A 168 -24.89 -5.20 -0.31
C SER A 168 -25.24 -4.45 0.97
N LEU A 169 -24.33 -4.39 1.94
CA LEU A 169 -24.52 -3.68 3.19
C LEU A 169 -24.72 -2.17 2.99
N LEU A 170 -23.99 -1.56 2.04
CA LEU A 170 -24.16 -0.14 1.69
C LEU A 170 -25.51 0.15 1.04
N THR A 171 -26.14 -0.85 0.41
CA THR A 171 -27.48 -0.71 -0.17
C THR A 171 -28.54 -0.89 0.92
N ASP A 172 -28.37 -1.93 1.74
CA ASP A 172 -29.29 -2.35 2.79
C ASP A 172 -28.56 -2.50 4.12
N CYS A 173 -28.52 -1.42 4.90
CA CYS A 173 -27.89 -1.46 6.22
C CYS A 173 -28.70 -2.30 7.22
N ASN A 174 -28.06 -2.79 8.27
CA ASN A 174 -28.73 -3.53 9.36
C ASN A 174 -28.84 -2.68 10.63
N PRO A 175 -29.95 -1.94 10.85
CA PRO A 175 -30.12 -1.12 12.04
C PRO A 175 -30.37 -1.91 13.33
N ALA A 176 -30.61 -3.24 13.26
CA ALA A 176 -30.82 -4.09 14.44
C ALA A 176 -29.50 -4.51 15.13
N ASP A 177 -28.38 -4.48 14.40
CA ASP A 177 -27.02 -4.71 14.94
C ASP A 177 -26.05 -3.58 14.54
N PRO A 178 -26.27 -2.35 15.05
CA PRO A 178 -25.47 -1.19 14.64
C PRO A 178 -24.18 -1.05 15.45
N LEU A 179 -23.13 -0.53 14.82
CA LEU A 179 -21.98 0.02 15.54
C LEU A 179 -22.20 1.45 16.00
N VAL A 180 -23.09 2.18 15.32
CA VAL A 180 -23.42 3.57 15.63
C VAL A 180 -24.92 3.70 15.87
N GLY A 181 -25.33 3.52 17.12
CA GLY A 181 -26.74 3.48 17.51
C GLY A 181 -27.52 4.74 17.15
N SER A 182 -26.91 5.93 17.21
CA SER A 182 -27.56 7.18 16.82
C SER A 182 -27.96 7.23 15.33
N ILE A 183 -27.10 6.71 14.44
CA ILE A 183 -27.39 6.60 13.01
C ILE A 183 -28.50 5.58 12.77
N ALA A 184 -28.48 4.45 13.47
CA ALA A 184 -29.53 3.43 13.37
C ALA A 184 -30.90 3.98 13.82
N THR A 185 -30.95 4.66 14.96
CA THR A 185 -32.18 5.31 15.46
C THR A 185 -32.69 6.32 14.44
N GLN A 186 -31.83 7.16 13.88
CA GLN A 186 -32.25 8.12 12.85
C GLN A 186 -32.74 7.42 11.57
N TYR A 187 -32.08 6.35 11.12
CA TYR A 187 -32.50 5.56 9.98
C TYR A 187 -33.94 5.02 10.16
N LEU A 188 -34.25 4.52 11.35
CA LEU A 188 -35.56 3.96 11.68
C LEU A 188 -36.66 5.01 11.92
N THR A 189 -36.30 6.17 12.49
CA THR A 189 -37.29 7.18 12.94
C THR A 189 -37.45 8.36 11.99
N ASN A 190 -36.42 8.67 11.19
CA ASN A 190 -36.41 9.77 10.24
C ASN A 190 -35.49 9.46 9.05
N ARG A 191 -35.93 8.49 8.23
CA ARG A 191 -35.19 8.03 7.05
C ARG A 191 -34.84 9.15 6.08
N ALA A 192 -35.72 10.14 5.91
CA ALA A 192 -35.47 11.26 5.00
C ALA A 192 -34.26 12.10 5.42
N GLU A 193 -34.14 12.42 6.72
CA GLU A 193 -33.00 13.17 7.25
C GLU A 193 -31.71 12.33 7.26
N HIS A 194 -31.81 11.04 7.63
CA HIS A 194 -30.70 10.10 7.50
C HIS A 194 -30.11 10.14 6.09
N ASP A 195 -30.97 9.98 5.07
CA ASP A 195 -30.53 9.92 3.68
C ASP A 195 -29.97 11.25 3.19
N ARG A 196 -30.53 12.38 3.66
CA ARG A 196 -29.98 13.72 3.39
C ARG A 196 -28.57 13.86 3.93
N ILE A 197 -28.32 13.44 5.17
CA ILE A 197 -27.00 13.49 5.80
C ILE A 197 -26.03 12.52 5.11
N ALA A 198 -26.46 11.30 4.82
CA ALA A 198 -25.63 10.30 4.14
C ALA A 198 -25.15 10.81 2.77
N ARG A 199 -26.06 11.35 1.94
CA ARG A 199 -25.69 11.99 0.67
C ARG A 199 -24.75 13.19 0.86
N GLN A 200 -24.98 14.00 1.89
CA GLN A 200 -24.10 15.13 2.21
C GLN A 200 -22.68 14.65 2.59
N TRP A 201 -22.57 13.56 3.34
CA TRP A 201 -21.29 12.95 3.70
C TRP A 201 -20.60 12.33 2.50
N THR A 202 -21.33 11.62 1.64
CA THR A 202 -20.81 11.10 0.36
C THR A 202 -20.16 12.21 -0.44
N LYS A 203 -20.89 13.32 -0.67
CA LYS A 203 -20.36 14.48 -1.40
C LYS A 203 -19.20 15.19 -0.70
N ARG A 204 -19.09 15.11 0.63
CA ARG A 204 -18.06 15.83 1.38
C ARG A 204 -16.76 15.04 1.49
N TYR A 205 -16.85 13.73 1.61
CA TYR A 205 -15.71 12.89 2.00
C TYR A 205 -15.34 11.84 0.95
N ALA A 206 -16.21 11.56 -0.02
CA ALA A 206 -16.04 10.49 -0.99
C ALA A 206 -16.09 10.97 -2.44
N THR A 207 -16.07 12.27 -2.72
CA THR A 207 -16.02 12.83 -4.09
C THR A 207 -14.91 13.86 -4.23
#